data_AF-H2XYQ2-F1
#
_entry.id   AF-H2XYQ2-F1
#
_cell.length_a   1.000
_cell.length_b   1.000
_cell.length_c   1.000
_cell.angle_alpha   90.00
_cell.angle_beta   90.00
_cell.angle_gamma   90.00
#
_symmetry.space_group_name_H-M   'P 1'
#
loop_
_entity.id
_entity.type
_entity.pdbx_description
1 polymer ?
#
loop_
_entity_poly.entity_id
_entity_poly.type
_entity_poly.pdbx_seq_one_letter_code
_entity_poly.pdbx_strand_id
1 'polypeptide(L)'
;AVKMSESESDTDGSLVYTASTSSASQVAAVAVKRNELAIRVASLQQENRVLKMELETYKLRCNALQEENKALRQASVNIQARAEQEEEFISNTLMKKIQELKKEKETLVNKYETEEEFLTNELQRQLSQLRQEKVELEQTLEKEQEKQVNTLMRKIEKLKRETHDKHYKLEELRREKIELENTLEKEQEGLVNRLWKKMDKLETEKRLLQEKLNQPVSAPPSPRQSVSLEGGSSDQLTAHVRYLKKEVEWLRRQLKGMQNDRHSKINLFLSEEKSLREENARLHHQLLLETERREALSRQLSESESSLEMDEESRHILESSSQSSLTGVSLVRPRAISSPVPYAMVTARPISPHAGTGPTTGPLAFAPPSPLGKSGASTSQTNTSHASTCSGASMSNSSAAYRPANPSQFIKPSPPPSPSSR
;
A
#
# COMPACT_ATOMS: atom_id res chain seq x y z
N ALA A 1 47.48 15.65 -81.06
CA ALA A 1 48.57 15.63 -82.05
C ALA A 1 48.04 16.12 -83.39
N VAL A 2 48.59 17.21 -83.93
CA VAL A 2 48.46 17.63 -85.33
C VAL A 2 49.81 18.27 -85.69
N LYS A 3 50.41 17.89 -86.81
CA LYS A 3 51.51 18.66 -87.42
C LYS A 3 50.89 19.63 -88.41
N MET A 4 51.30 20.89 -88.38
CA MET A 4 51.18 21.80 -89.53
C MET A 4 52.58 21.97 -90.09
N SER A 5 52.74 21.68 -91.38
CA SER A 5 54.00 21.86 -92.10
C SER A 5 53.90 23.15 -92.90
N GLU A 6 54.76 24.12 -92.61
CA GLU A 6 54.92 25.29 -93.47
C GLU A 6 55.91 24.94 -94.60
N SER A 7 55.53 25.26 -95.84
CA SER A 7 56.30 24.98 -97.04
C SER A 7 56.12 26.14 -98.01
N GLU A 8 56.91 27.20 -97.83
CA GLU A 8 57.00 28.29 -98.77
C GLU A 8 57.89 27.89 -99.96
N SER A 9 57.45 28.21 -101.17
CA SER A 9 58.12 27.82 -102.42
C SER A 9 58.54 29.06 -103.18
N ASP A 10 59.85 29.25 -103.38
CA ASP A 10 60.38 30.28 -104.26
C ASP A 10 59.88 30.09 -105.70
N THR A 11 59.37 31.15 -106.31
CA THR A 11 59.15 31.23 -107.76
C THR A 11 59.79 32.51 -108.29
N ASP A 12 61.05 32.40 -108.69
CA ASP A 12 61.78 33.47 -109.38
C ASP A 12 61.12 33.77 -110.75
N GLY A 13 60.99 35.06 -111.06
CA GLY A 13 60.04 35.60 -112.04
C GLY A 13 60.71 36.50 -113.06
N SER A 14 61.77 36.02 -113.71
CA SER A 14 62.52 36.76 -114.73
C SER A 14 61.62 37.34 -115.82
N LEU A 15 61.69 38.67 -116.01
CA LEU A 15 60.91 39.39 -117.01
C LEU A 15 61.78 40.36 -117.82
N VAL A 16 62.39 39.84 -118.89
CA VAL A 16 62.99 40.66 -119.94
C VAL A 16 61.87 41.35 -120.73
N TYR A 17 61.95 42.67 -120.90
CA TYR A 17 61.18 43.38 -121.93
C TYR A 17 62.08 44.19 -122.85
N THR A 18 61.88 43.97 -124.15
CA THR A 18 62.61 44.63 -125.23
C THR A 18 62.03 46.00 -125.54
N ALA A 19 62.90 46.96 -125.88
CA ALA A 19 62.45 48.24 -126.42
C ALA A 19 62.08 48.09 -127.90
N SER A 20 60.92 48.59 -128.30
CA SER A 20 60.53 48.72 -129.71
C SER A 20 59.57 49.90 -129.88
N THR A 21 59.78 50.67 -130.94
CA THR A 21 59.10 51.95 -131.19
C THR A 21 57.63 51.76 -131.58
N SER A 22 56.77 52.68 -131.15
CA SER A 22 55.32 52.46 -131.05
C SER A 22 54.49 53.07 -132.17
N SER A 23 53.28 52.53 -132.38
CA SER A 23 52.22 53.17 -133.17
C SER A 23 51.18 53.84 -132.25
N ALA A 24 50.70 55.03 -132.62
CA ALA A 24 49.88 55.87 -131.73
C ALA A 24 48.59 55.17 -131.23
N SER A 25 47.89 54.43 -132.09
CA SER A 25 46.68 53.68 -131.71
C SER A 25 46.98 52.52 -130.74
N GLN A 26 48.16 51.89 -130.84
CA GLN A 26 48.60 50.90 -129.85
C GLN A 26 48.95 51.56 -128.51
N VAL A 27 49.59 52.74 -128.51
CA VAL A 27 49.85 53.49 -127.26
C VAL A 27 48.54 53.86 -126.55
N ALA A 28 47.54 54.35 -127.29
CA ALA A 28 46.22 54.65 -126.73
C ALA A 28 45.52 53.39 -126.17
N ALA A 29 45.49 52.29 -126.92
CA ALA A 29 44.89 51.03 -126.46
C ALA A 29 45.63 50.43 -125.24
N VAL A 30 46.96 50.54 -125.19
CA VAL A 30 47.77 50.13 -124.04
C VAL A 30 47.54 51.05 -122.84
N ALA A 31 47.35 52.36 -123.03
CA ALA A 31 47.02 53.29 -121.95
C ALA A 31 45.63 53.02 -121.35
N VAL A 32 44.62 52.73 -122.18
CA VAL A 32 43.28 52.32 -121.72
C VAL A 32 43.36 51.02 -120.93
N LYS A 33 44.00 49.97 -121.46
CA LYS A 33 44.21 48.70 -120.73
C LYS A 33 45.00 48.90 -119.44
N ARG A 34 45.99 49.80 -119.42
CA ARG A 34 46.77 50.13 -118.21
C ARG A 34 45.89 50.79 -117.15
N ASN A 35 44.93 51.63 -117.53
CA ASN A 35 43.95 52.21 -116.60
C ASN A 35 42.93 51.16 -116.11
N GLU A 36 42.39 50.29 -116.98
CA GLU A 36 41.55 49.17 -116.54
C GLU A 36 42.28 48.25 -115.54
N LEU A 37 43.53 47.90 -115.84
CA LEU A 37 44.37 47.11 -114.95
C LEU A 37 44.66 47.84 -113.63
N ALA A 38 44.91 49.16 -113.65
CA ALA A 38 45.11 49.95 -112.44
C ALA A 38 43.83 50.01 -111.57
N ILE A 39 42.65 50.18 -112.18
CA ILE A 39 41.35 50.14 -111.48
C ILE A 39 41.09 48.73 -110.92
N ARG A 40 41.39 47.67 -111.67
CA ARG A 40 41.24 46.28 -111.19
C ARG A 40 42.21 45.97 -110.04
N VAL A 41 43.45 46.45 -110.09
CA VAL A 41 44.42 46.34 -109.00
C VAL A 41 43.95 47.11 -107.76
N ALA A 42 43.46 48.34 -107.91
CA ALA A 42 42.92 49.12 -106.78
C ALA A 42 41.69 48.44 -106.14
N SER A 43 40.81 47.87 -106.96
CA SER A 43 39.67 47.06 -106.51
C SER A 43 40.12 45.83 -105.73
N LEU A 44 41.07 45.05 -106.26
CA LEU A 44 41.62 43.86 -105.59
C LEU A 44 42.41 44.19 -104.32
N GLN A 45 43.04 45.36 -104.24
CA GLN A 45 43.69 45.88 -103.03
C GLN A 45 42.68 46.27 -101.95
N GLN A 46 41.56 46.92 -102.33
CA GLN A 46 40.50 47.25 -101.39
C GLN A 46 39.75 45.99 -100.91
N GLU A 47 39.49 45.03 -101.81
CA GLU A 47 38.95 43.70 -101.49
C GLU A 47 39.87 42.96 -100.50
N ASN A 48 41.19 42.95 -100.74
CA ASN A 48 42.18 42.45 -99.78
C ASN A 48 42.15 43.17 -98.42
N ARG A 49 41.91 44.48 -98.40
CA ARG A 49 41.81 45.25 -97.15
C ARG A 49 40.55 44.88 -96.36
N VAL A 50 39.41 44.72 -97.03
CA VAL A 50 38.15 44.27 -96.41
C VAL A 50 38.29 42.86 -95.87
N LEU A 51 38.77 41.90 -96.68
CA LEU A 51 38.99 40.51 -96.26
C LEU A 51 39.96 40.41 -95.06
N LYS A 52 40.97 41.27 -94.98
CA LYS A 52 41.85 41.34 -93.79
C LYS A 52 41.13 41.86 -92.55
N MET A 53 40.28 42.89 -92.67
CA MET A 53 39.47 43.38 -91.55
C MET A 53 38.43 42.35 -91.08
N GLU A 54 37.81 41.61 -92.00
CA GLU A 54 36.91 40.51 -91.67
C GLU A 54 37.67 39.38 -90.95
N LEU A 55 38.84 38.99 -91.46
CA LEU A 55 39.68 37.96 -90.86
C LEU A 55 40.17 38.31 -89.45
N GLU A 56 40.55 39.56 -89.18
CA GLU A 56 40.84 40.01 -87.81
C GLU A 56 39.59 40.04 -86.93
N THR A 57 38.43 40.39 -87.49
CA THR A 57 37.14 40.35 -86.76
C THR A 57 36.77 38.91 -86.37
N TYR A 58 36.98 37.94 -87.27
CA TYR A 58 36.79 36.51 -86.98
C TYR A 58 37.81 35.99 -85.96
N LYS A 59 39.09 36.40 -86.01
CA LYS A 59 40.09 36.09 -84.97
C LYS A 59 39.65 36.59 -83.59
N LEU A 60 39.23 37.85 -83.49
CA LEU A 60 38.75 38.44 -82.23
C LEU A 60 37.53 37.68 -81.69
N ARG A 61 36.57 37.32 -82.56
CA ARG A 61 35.41 36.51 -82.17
C ARG A 61 35.81 35.09 -81.71
N CYS A 62 36.76 34.45 -82.39
CA CYS A 62 37.28 33.15 -81.98
C CYS A 62 38.01 33.20 -80.63
N ASN A 63 38.80 34.26 -80.37
CA ASN A 63 39.47 34.46 -79.09
C ASN A 63 38.46 34.68 -77.96
N ALA A 64 37.47 35.56 -78.16
CA ALA A 64 36.41 35.80 -77.18
C ALA A 64 35.62 34.51 -76.84
N LEU A 65 35.26 33.72 -77.85
CA LEU A 65 34.59 32.42 -77.64
C LEU A 65 35.50 31.40 -76.93
N GLN A 66 36.82 31.42 -77.14
CA GLN A 66 37.76 30.58 -76.40
C GLN A 66 37.91 31.01 -74.93
N GLU A 67 37.90 32.31 -74.65
CA GLU A 67 37.94 32.85 -73.28
C GLU A 67 36.63 32.56 -72.55
N GLU A 68 35.48 32.75 -73.19
CA GLU A 68 34.18 32.34 -72.67
C GLU A 68 34.13 30.84 -72.39
N ASN A 69 34.63 29.99 -73.30
CA ASN A 69 34.64 28.54 -73.08
C ASN A 69 35.59 28.12 -71.93
N LYS A 70 36.70 28.84 -71.69
CA LYS A 70 37.56 28.66 -70.51
C LYS A 70 36.84 29.09 -69.23
N ALA A 71 36.21 30.26 -69.24
CA ALA A 71 35.46 30.80 -68.10
C ALA A 71 34.29 29.90 -67.70
N LEU A 72 33.51 29.39 -68.66
CA LEU A 72 32.42 28.45 -68.42
C LEU A 72 32.91 27.13 -67.81
N ARG A 73 34.05 26.58 -68.26
CA ARG A 73 34.67 25.39 -67.65
C ARG A 73 35.12 25.65 -66.22
N GLN A 74 35.77 26.79 -65.97
CA GLN A 74 36.21 27.17 -64.62
C GLN A 74 35.02 27.42 -63.67
N ALA A 75 33.95 28.04 -64.16
CA ALA A 75 32.70 28.21 -63.43
C ALA A 75 32.06 26.85 -63.11
N SER A 76 32.00 25.92 -64.07
CA SER A 76 31.45 24.56 -63.86
C SER A 76 32.22 23.80 -62.77
N VAL A 77 33.55 23.85 -62.77
CA VAL A 77 34.39 23.22 -61.73
C VAL A 77 34.18 23.87 -60.36
N ASN A 78 34.09 25.21 -60.30
CA ASN A 78 33.80 25.93 -59.04
C ASN A 78 32.39 25.63 -58.49
N ILE A 79 31.39 25.43 -59.37
CA ILE A 79 30.03 25.07 -58.96
C ILE A 79 30.01 23.63 -58.45
N GLN A 80 30.66 22.69 -59.15
CA GLN A 80 30.77 21.29 -58.72
C GLN A 80 31.47 21.17 -57.35
N ALA A 81 32.63 21.81 -57.17
CA ALA A 81 33.36 21.76 -55.90
C ALA A 81 32.57 22.35 -54.71
N ARG A 82 31.68 23.32 -54.96
CA ARG A 82 30.74 23.83 -53.94
C ARG A 82 29.62 22.85 -53.64
N ALA A 83 29.02 22.24 -54.67
CA ALA A 83 28.00 21.22 -54.49
C ALA A 83 28.53 20.01 -53.69
N GLU A 84 29.73 19.53 -54.01
CA GLU A 84 30.43 18.48 -53.27
C GLU A 84 30.66 18.88 -51.80
N GLN A 85 31.10 20.12 -51.53
CA GLN A 85 31.27 20.64 -50.17
C GLN A 85 29.94 20.78 -49.40
N GLU A 86 28.86 21.19 -50.06
CA GLU A 86 27.52 21.30 -49.47
C GLU A 86 26.92 19.90 -49.18
N GLU A 87 27.10 18.92 -50.06
CA GLU A 87 26.74 17.52 -49.85
C GLU A 87 27.52 16.90 -48.68
N GLU A 88 28.84 17.14 -48.60
CA GLU A 88 29.64 16.72 -47.44
C GLU A 88 29.14 17.35 -46.13
N PHE A 89 28.81 18.64 -46.13
CA PHE A 89 28.31 19.34 -44.94
C PHE A 89 26.96 18.78 -44.48
N ILE A 90 26.02 18.55 -45.42
CA ILE A 90 24.71 17.95 -45.15
C ILE A 90 24.89 16.52 -44.63
N SER A 91 25.72 15.71 -45.29
CA SER A 91 26.02 14.32 -44.90
C SER A 91 26.60 14.24 -43.48
N ASN A 92 27.59 15.08 -43.15
CA ASN A 92 28.18 15.16 -41.82
C ASN A 92 27.16 15.62 -40.76
N THR A 93 26.24 16.51 -41.11
CA THR A 93 25.20 17.01 -40.19
C THR A 93 24.14 15.94 -39.91
N LEU A 94 23.67 15.23 -40.94
CA LEU A 94 22.75 14.11 -40.80
C LEU A 94 23.40 12.95 -40.02
N MET A 95 24.67 12.63 -40.30
CA MET A 95 25.42 11.60 -39.57
C MET A 95 25.50 11.92 -38.07
N LYS A 96 25.79 13.18 -37.70
CA LYS A 96 25.77 13.63 -36.30
C LYS A 96 24.39 13.44 -35.68
N LYS A 97 23.30 13.87 -36.34
CA LYS A 97 21.96 13.72 -35.74
C LYS A 97 21.51 12.26 -35.65
N ILE A 98 21.92 11.39 -36.58
CA ILE A 98 21.72 9.94 -36.47
C ILE A 98 22.47 9.36 -35.26
N GLN A 99 23.69 9.82 -34.98
CA GLN A 99 24.46 9.38 -33.80
C GLN A 99 23.87 9.90 -32.48
N GLU A 100 23.39 11.14 -32.44
CA GLU A 100 22.64 11.70 -31.31
C GLU A 100 21.37 10.89 -31.04
N LEU A 101 20.49 10.72 -32.05
CA LEU A 101 19.24 9.97 -31.91
C LEU A 101 19.46 8.50 -31.49
N LYS A 102 20.57 7.88 -31.93
CA LYS A 102 20.96 6.54 -31.46
C LYS A 102 21.33 6.54 -29.98
N LYS A 103 22.13 7.50 -29.51
CA LYS A 103 22.49 7.64 -28.09
C LYS A 103 21.28 8.02 -27.22
N GLU A 104 20.44 8.93 -27.69
CA GLU A 104 19.19 9.31 -27.03
C GLU A 104 18.31 8.06 -26.85
N LYS A 105 18.11 7.24 -27.90
CA LYS A 105 17.40 5.96 -27.82
C LYS A 105 18.05 4.96 -26.86
N GLU A 106 19.37 4.78 -26.93
CA GLU A 106 20.13 3.89 -26.03
C GLU A 106 19.94 4.31 -24.56
N THR A 107 20.15 5.59 -24.23
CA THR A 107 19.92 6.09 -22.87
C THR A 107 18.46 6.03 -22.42
N LEU A 108 17.50 5.97 -23.34
CA LEU A 108 16.08 5.79 -23.02
C LEU A 108 15.75 4.33 -22.73
N VAL A 109 16.28 3.38 -23.52
CA VAL A 109 16.17 1.93 -23.26
C VAL A 109 16.77 1.59 -21.89
N ASN A 110 18.01 2.01 -21.63
CA ASN A 110 18.68 1.72 -20.35
C ASN A 110 17.92 2.29 -19.14
N LYS A 111 17.20 3.43 -19.30
CA LYS A 111 16.34 3.99 -18.25
C LYS A 111 15.13 3.11 -17.99
N TYR A 112 14.39 2.73 -19.04
CA TYR A 112 13.25 1.83 -18.92
C TYR A 112 13.65 0.50 -18.27
N GLU A 113 14.77 -0.10 -18.68
CA GLU A 113 15.29 -1.33 -18.05
C GLU A 113 15.54 -1.13 -16.55
N THR A 114 16.21 -0.04 -16.13
CA THR A 114 16.43 0.23 -14.70
C THR A 114 15.15 0.55 -13.92
N GLU A 115 14.12 1.10 -14.56
CA GLU A 115 12.85 1.43 -13.93
C GLU A 115 11.94 0.19 -13.80
N GLU A 116 11.92 -0.69 -14.81
CA GLU A 116 11.29 -2.01 -14.73
C GLU A 116 11.97 -2.89 -13.66
N GLU A 117 13.31 -2.91 -13.60
CA GLU A 117 14.05 -3.59 -12.53
C GLU A 117 13.69 -3.03 -11.14
N PHE A 118 13.66 -1.70 -10.98
CA PHE A 118 13.32 -1.06 -9.71
C PHE A 118 11.89 -1.41 -9.28
N LEU A 119 10.91 -1.24 -10.16
CA LEU A 119 9.50 -1.50 -9.88
C LEU A 119 9.25 -2.98 -9.57
N THR A 120 9.88 -3.89 -10.31
CA THR A 120 9.78 -5.35 -10.07
C THR A 120 10.36 -5.73 -8.69
N ASN A 121 11.52 -5.19 -8.33
CA ASN A 121 12.14 -5.43 -7.02
C ASN A 121 11.33 -4.83 -5.86
N GLU A 122 10.77 -3.63 -6.04
CA GLU A 122 9.91 -2.98 -5.05
C GLU A 122 8.62 -3.78 -4.81
N LEU A 123 7.91 -4.17 -5.88
CA LEU A 123 6.72 -5.01 -5.80
C LEU A 123 7.02 -6.39 -5.19
N GLN A 124 8.14 -7.03 -5.54
CA GLN A 124 8.57 -8.29 -4.94
C GLN A 124 8.84 -8.13 -3.43
N ARG A 125 9.43 -7.02 -2.99
CA ARG A 125 9.66 -6.74 -1.57
C ARG A 125 8.33 -6.52 -0.83
N GLN A 126 7.43 -5.70 -1.38
CA GLN A 126 6.11 -5.45 -0.78
C GLN A 126 5.26 -6.72 -0.70
N LEU A 127 5.24 -7.55 -1.75
CA LEU A 127 4.55 -8.84 -1.77
C LEU A 127 5.13 -9.82 -0.73
N SER A 128 6.45 -9.79 -0.52
CA SER A 128 7.12 -10.61 0.50
C SER A 128 6.78 -10.13 1.93
N GLN A 129 6.75 -8.81 2.14
CA GLN A 129 6.35 -8.19 3.41
C GLN A 129 4.89 -8.53 3.74
N LEU A 130 3.95 -8.34 2.82
CA LEU A 130 2.53 -8.66 3.03
C LEU A 130 2.29 -10.15 3.33
N ARG A 131 3.10 -11.05 2.76
CA ARG A 131 3.07 -12.48 3.10
C ARG A 131 3.56 -12.75 4.52
N GLN A 132 4.62 -12.08 4.96
CA GLN A 132 5.15 -12.20 6.33
C GLN A 132 4.16 -11.63 7.36
N GLU A 133 3.66 -10.41 7.14
CA GLU A 133 2.65 -9.76 7.99
C GLU A 133 1.39 -10.62 8.11
N LYS A 134 0.93 -11.22 7.00
CA LYS A 134 -0.18 -12.18 7.02
C LYS A 134 0.10 -13.38 7.95
N VAL A 135 1.26 -14.01 7.84
CA VAL A 135 1.63 -15.18 8.66
C VAL A 135 1.73 -14.81 10.14
N GLU A 136 2.23 -13.61 10.46
CA GLU A 136 2.27 -13.10 11.84
C GLU A 136 0.87 -12.82 12.41
N LEU A 137 -0.05 -12.30 11.59
CA LEU A 137 -1.46 -12.11 11.95
C LEU A 137 -2.19 -13.45 12.15
N GLU A 138 -1.96 -14.44 11.27
CA GLU A 138 -2.52 -15.80 11.42
C GLU A 138 -2.02 -16.47 12.72
N GLN A 139 -0.71 -16.38 13.01
CA GLN A 139 -0.13 -16.93 14.24
C GLN A 139 -0.59 -16.21 15.52
N THR A 140 -0.82 -14.90 15.49
CA THR A 140 -1.27 -14.15 16.67
C THR A 140 -2.75 -14.40 16.95
N LEU A 141 -3.57 -14.50 15.90
CA LEU A 141 -4.97 -14.92 16.00
C LEU A 141 -5.11 -16.35 16.58
N GLU A 142 -4.31 -17.30 16.10
CA GLU A 142 -4.30 -18.68 16.62
C GLU A 142 -3.97 -18.72 18.11
N LYS A 143 -2.90 -18.03 18.53
CA LYS A 143 -2.48 -17.94 19.95
C LYS A 143 -3.54 -17.27 20.83
N GLU A 144 -4.28 -16.28 20.32
CA GLU A 144 -5.39 -15.70 21.08
C GLU A 144 -6.58 -16.66 21.19
N GLN A 145 -6.98 -17.32 20.10
CA GLN A 145 -8.04 -18.33 20.12
C GLN A 145 -7.70 -19.46 21.09
N GLU A 146 -6.46 -19.97 21.09
CA GLU A 146 -5.99 -20.98 22.04
C GLU A 146 -6.08 -20.49 23.50
N LYS A 147 -5.63 -19.25 23.78
CA LYS A 147 -5.74 -18.60 25.10
C LYS A 147 -7.20 -18.44 25.56
N GLN A 148 -8.12 -18.10 24.66
CA GLN A 148 -9.55 -18.00 24.93
C GLN A 148 -10.15 -19.40 25.22
N VAL A 149 -9.91 -20.39 24.36
CA VAL A 149 -10.37 -21.79 24.53
C VAL A 149 -9.86 -22.38 25.84
N ASN A 150 -8.57 -22.28 26.14
CA ASN A 150 -7.98 -22.73 27.40
C ASN A 150 -8.62 -22.06 28.63
N THR A 151 -9.07 -20.82 28.50
CA THR A 151 -9.74 -20.08 29.59
C THR A 151 -11.19 -20.50 29.76
N LEU A 152 -11.90 -20.80 28.68
CA LEU A 152 -13.24 -21.39 28.73
C LEU A 152 -13.20 -22.83 29.29
N MET A 153 -12.24 -23.65 28.88
CA MET A 153 -12.02 -25.01 29.41
C MET A 153 -11.79 -25.00 30.92
N ARG A 154 -10.86 -24.17 31.43
CA ARG A 154 -10.63 -23.97 32.87
C ARG A 154 -11.90 -23.53 33.62
N LYS A 155 -12.75 -22.70 33.01
CA LYS A 155 -14.04 -22.28 33.58
C LYS A 155 -15.06 -23.43 33.61
N ILE A 156 -15.14 -24.22 32.55
CA ILE A 156 -16.00 -25.42 32.46
C ILE A 156 -15.60 -26.45 33.52
N GLU A 157 -14.30 -26.73 33.70
CA GLU A 157 -13.79 -27.65 34.72
C GLU A 157 -14.06 -27.17 36.15
N LYS A 158 -14.00 -25.86 36.41
CA LYS A 158 -14.37 -25.28 37.70
C LYS A 158 -15.86 -25.46 37.98
N LEU A 159 -16.72 -25.15 37.00
CA LEU A 159 -18.17 -25.31 37.14
C LEU A 159 -18.59 -26.78 37.25
N LYS A 160 -17.92 -27.70 36.54
CA LYS A 160 -18.13 -29.16 36.66
C LYS A 160 -17.83 -29.63 38.09
N ARG A 161 -16.69 -29.24 38.67
CA ARG A 161 -16.34 -29.55 40.07
C ARG A 161 -17.36 -28.97 41.04
N GLU A 162 -17.62 -27.67 40.98
CA GLU A 162 -18.63 -27.03 41.85
C GLU A 162 -20.03 -27.67 41.76
N THR A 163 -20.40 -28.22 40.60
CA THR A 163 -21.67 -28.94 40.43
C THR A 163 -21.62 -30.32 41.08
N HIS A 164 -20.49 -31.04 40.94
CA HIS A 164 -20.29 -32.33 41.60
C HIS A 164 -20.22 -32.20 43.12
N ASP A 165 -19.51 -31.19 43.65
CA ASP A 165 -19.39 -30.91 45.09
C ASP A 165 -20.77 -30.62 45.72
N LYS A 166 -21.59 -29.79 45.02
CA LYS A 166 -22.98 -29.49 45.43
C LYS A 166 -23.88 -30.73 45.35
N HIS A 167 -23.69 -31.58 44.34
CA HIS A 167 -24.43 -32.83 44.20
C HIS A 167 -24.09 -33.82 45.33
N TYR A 168 -22.80 -34.01 45.61
CA TYR A 168 -22.31 -34.83 46.72
C TYR A 168 -22.88 -34.37 48.07
N LYS A 169 -22.79 -33.07 48.40
CA LYS A 169 -23.33 -32.58 49.69
C LYS A 169 -24.86 -32.66 49.74
N LEU A 170 -25.56 -32.54 48.62
CA LEU A 170 -27.01 -32.77 48.57
C LEU A 170 -27.37 -34.25 48.83
N GLU A 171 -26.58 -35.21 48.34
CA GLU A 171 -26.77 -36.62 48.69
C GLU A 171 -26.41 -36.91 50.15
N GLU A 172 -25.33 -36.33 50.67
CA GLU A 172 -24.91 -36.48 52.06
C GLU A 172 -25.99 -35.96 53.01
N LEU A 173 -26.52 -34.76 52.78
CA LEU A 173 -27.67 -34.21 53.53
C LEU A 173 -28.95 -35.06 53.40
N ARG A 174 -29.14 -35.79 52.29
CA ARG A 174 -30.25 -36.75 52.14
C ARG A 174 -30.04 -38.02 52.96
N ARG A 175 -28.79 -38.51 53.06
CA ARG A 175 -28.41 -39.65 53.93
C ARG A 175 -28.58 -39.26 55.40
N GLU A 176 -27.98 -38.14 55.82
CA GLU A 176 -28.13 -37.55 57.16
C GLU A 176 -29.61 -37.40 57.54
N LYS A 177 -30.46 -36.86 56.64
CA LYS A 177 -31.91 -36.73 56.86
C LYS A 177 -32.59 -38.09 57.11
N ILE A 178 -32.31 -39.09 56.27
CA ILE A 178 -32.91 -40.43 56.39
C ILE A 178 -32.44 -41.11 57.69
N GLU A 179 -31.18 -40.93 58.09
CA GLU A 179 -30.64 -41.45 59.35
C GLU A 179 -31.32 -40.81 60.58
N LEU A 180 -31.57 -39.50 60.54
CA LEU A 180 -32.32 -38.79 61.57
C LEU A 180 -33.79 -39.21 61.63
N GLU A 181 -34.45 -39.37 60.48
CA GLU A 181 -35.85 -39.86 60.40
C GLU A 181 -35.97 -41.29 60.95
N ASN A 182 -35.08 -42.20 60.54
CA ASN A 182 -35.00 -43.57 61.08
C ASN A 182 -34.68 -43.62 62.58
N THR A 183 -33.99 -42.61 63.12
CA THR A 183 -33.67 -42.53 64.56
C THR A 183 -34.87 -42.03 65.34
N LEU A 184 -35.52 -40.97 64.84
CA LEU A 184 -36.76 -40.42 65.41
C LEU A 184 -37.90 -41.45 65.42
N GLU A 185 -38.05 -42.24 64.36
CA GLU A 185 -39.04 -43.32 64.29
C GLU A 185 -38.80 -44.37 65.39
N LYS A 186 -37.56 -44.84 65.57
CA LYS A 186 -37.19 -45.78 66.65
C LYS A 186 -37.40 -45.20 68.05
N GLU A 187 -37.20 -43.90 68.24
CA GLU A 187 -37.51 -43.23 69.51
C GLU A 187 -39.02 -43.17 69.77
N GLN A 188 -39.83 -42.90 68.73
CA GLN A 188 -41.29 -42.91 68.81
C GLN A 188 -41.83 -44.34 69.07
N GLU A 189 -41.38 -45.35 68.32
CA GLU A 189 -41.67 -46.76 68.61
C GLU A 189 -41.26 -47.13 70.03
N GLY A 190 -40.08 -46.70 70.47
CA GLY A 190 -39.59 -46.90 71.83
C GLY A 190 -40.47 -46.24 72.90
N LEU A 191 -41.01 -45.05 72.63
CA LEU A 191 -41.98 -44.38 73.49
C LEU A 191 -43.32 -45.13 73.51
N VAL A 192 -43.87 -45.49 72.36
CA VAL A 192 -45.12 -46.27 72.25
C VAL A 192 -44.99 -47.60 72.99
N ASN A 193 -43.91 -48.34 72.79
CA ASN A 193 -43.63 -49.59 73.51
C ASN A 193 -43.50 -49.40 75.03
N ARG A 194 -42.94 -48.27 75.50
CA ARG A 194 -42.89 -47.92 76.93
C ARG A 194 -44.26 -47.52 77.50
N LEU A 195 -45.09 -46.83 76.71
CA LEU A 195 -46.45 -46.45 77.09
C LEU A 195 -47.38 -47.66 77.12
N TRP A 196 -47.32 -48.53 76.11
CA TRP A 196 -48.06 -49.80 76.07
C TRP A 196 -47.73 -50.67 77.27
N LYS A 197 -46.44 -50.87 77.59
CA LYS A 197 -46.01 -51.62 78.78
C LYS A 197 -46.36 -50.95 80.12
N LYS A 198 -46.68 -49.65 80.13
CA LYS A 198 -47.29 -48.98 81.29
C LYS A 198 -48.79 -49.17 81.33
N MET A 199 -49.48 -49.13 80.19
CA MET A 199 -50.92 -49.36 80.09
C MET A 199 -51.28 -50.79 80.50
N ASP A 200 -50.60 -51.79 79.93
CA ASP A 200 -50.74 -53.22 80.29
C ASP A 200 -50.50 -53.47 81.79
N LYS A 201 -49.49 -52.80 82.38
CA LYS A 201 -49.27 -52.81 83.83
C LYS A 201 -50.41 -52.14 84.60
N LEU A 202 -50.90 -50.98 84.17
CA LEU A 202 -52.02 -50.30 84.81
C LEU A 202 -53.35 -51.07 84.62
N GLU A 203 -53.52 -51.84 83.56
CA GLU A 203 -54.68 -52.70 83.32
C GLU A 203 -54.63 -53.98 84.15
N THR A 204 -53.46 -54.61 84.28
CA THR A 204 -53.26 -55.74 85.18
C THR A 204 -53.29 -55.32 86.65
N GLU A 205 -52.72 -54.17 87.02
CA GLU A 205 -52.89 -53.54 88.33
C GLU A 205 -54.34 -53.15 88.59
N LYS A 206 -55.06 -52.56 87.63
CA LYS A 206 -56.51 -52.27 87.76
C LYS A 206 -57.31 -53.55 87.96
N ARG A 207 -57.03 -54.62 87.20
CA ARG A 207 -57.69 -55.93 87.36
C ARG A 207 -57.40 -56.53 88.74
N LEU A 208 -56.15 -56.52 89.18
CA LEU A 208 -55.72 -57.00 90.50
C LEU A 208 -56.23 -56.11 91.64
N LEU A 209 -56.39 -54.81 91.42
CA LEU A 209 -57.00 -53.88 92.38
C LEU A 209 -58.51 -54.04 92.43
N GLN A 210 -59.17 -54.38 91.32
CA GLN A 210 -60.60 -54.69 91.30
C GLN A 210 -60.88 -56.07 91.92
N GLU A 211 -59.96 -57.02 91.78
CA GLU A 211 -59.93 -58.28 92.52
C GLU A 211 -59.67 -58.07 94.02
N LYS A 212 -58.69 -57.22 94.39
CA LYS A 212 -58.39 -56.85 95.78
C LYS A 212 -59.42 -55.92 96.42
N LEU A 213 -60.22 -55.18 95.64
CA LEU A 213 -61.34 -54.37 96.13
C LEU A 213 -62.55 -55.26 96.50
N ASN A 214 -62.60 -56.48 95.97
CA ASN A 214 -63.46 -57.55 96.47
C ASN A 214 -62.90 -58.20 97.77
N GLN A 215 -61.87 -57.60 98.39
CA GLN A 215 -61.32 -57.92 99.70
C GLN A 215 -61.09 -56.61 100.52
N PRO A 216 -61.00 -56.67 101.87
CA PRO A 216 -60.84 -55.47 102.69
C PRO A 216 -59.40 -54.88 102.67
N VAL A 217 -59.29 -53.57 102.91
CA VAL A 217 -58.11 -52.73 102.59
C VAL A 217 -57.25 -52.33 103.79
N SER A 218 -55.94 -52.15 103.59
CA SER A 218 -55.06 -51.28 104.41
C SER A 218 -53.89 -50.70 103.57
N ALA A 219 -53.19 -49.64 104.03
CA ALA A 219 -52.61 -48.59 103.14
C ALA A 219 -51.17 -48.05 103.54
N PRO A 220 -50.48 -47.15 102.77
CA PRO A 220 -49.01 -47.21 102.54
C PRO A 220 -48.13 -45.93 102.77
N PRO A 221 -46.77 -46.03 102.77
CA PRO A 221 -45.79 -44.92 102.90
C PRO A 221 -44.93 -44.59 101.64
N SER A 222 -44.33 -43.38 101.55
CA SER A 222 -43.43 -42.83 100.47
C SER A 222 -43.05 -41.34 100.73
N PRO A 223 -42.31 -40.53 99.91
CA PRO A 223 -41.32 -40.75 98.81
C PRO A 223 -40.02 -39.82 98.90
N ARG A 224 -39.26 -39.62 97.78
CA ARG A 224 -38.22 -38.55 97.47
C ARG A 224 -36.77 -38.83 97.99
N GLN A 225 -35.67 -38.07 97.77
CA GLN A 225 -35.24 -36.79 97.12
C GLN A 225 -33.66 -36.87 96.94
N SER A 226 -32.80 -36.07 96.25
CA SER A 226 -32.77 -34.99 95.22
C SER A 226 -31.28 -34.58 94.88
N VAL A 227 -31.04 -33.48 94.11
CA VAL A 227 -29.76 -32.72 93.87
C VAL A 227 -28.65 -33.45 93.05
N SER A 228 -27.51 -32.88 92.58
CA SER A 228 -26.78 -31.60 92.84
C SER A 228 -25.95 -31.06 91.62
N LEU A 229 -25.00 -30.11 91.84
CA LEU A 229 -24.21 -29.32 90.87
C LEU A 229 -22.78 -28.98 91.38
N GLU A 230 -21.75 -28.96 90.52
CA GLU A 230 -20.36 -28.46 90.74
C GLU A 230 -19.79 -27.85 89.42
N GLY A 231 -18.72 -27.02 89.39
CA GLY A 231 -17.92 -26.48 90.49
C GLY A 231 -16.50 -25.91 90.16
N GLY A 232 -16.15 -25.55 88.91
CA GLY A 232 -14.72 -25.29 88.56
C GLY A 232 -14.39 -24.32 87.41
N SER A 233 -14.95 -23.10 87.38
CA SER A 233 -14.92 -22.24 86.17
C SER A 233 -13.81 -21.14 86.09
N SER A 234 -13.16 -20.77 87.21
CA SER A 234 -12.38 -19.51 87.29
C SER A 234 -11.04 -19.48 86.51
N ASP A 235 -10.15 -20.45 86.74
CA ASP A 235 -8.78 -20.37 86.20
C ASP A 235 -8.72 -20.71 84.71
N GLN A 236 -9.61 -21.57 84.24
CA GLN A 236 -9.80 -21.88 82.82
C GLN A 236 -10.20 -20.61 82.04
N LEU A 237 -11.13 -19.81 82.59
CA LEU A 237 -11.53 -18.52 82.02
C LEU A 237 -10.33 -17.54 81.95
N THR A 238 -9.51 -17.48 83.00
CA THR A 238 -8.32 -16.62 83.05
C THR A 238 -7.21 -17.06 82.08
N ALA A 239 -7.10 -18.35 81.76
CA ALA A 239 -6.25 -18.84 80.69
C ALA A 239 -6.82 -18.50 79.30
N HIS A 240 -8.12 -18.72 79.11
CA HIS A 240 -8.84 -18.44 77.86
C HIS A 240 -8.79 -16.95 77.48
N VAL A 241 -8.96 -16.03 78.42
CA VAL A 241 -8.83 -14.57 78.18
C VAL A 241 -7.42 -14.19 77.69
N ARG A 242 -6.36 -14.86 78.16
CA ARG A 242 -4.99 -14.63 77.67
C ARG A 242 -4.76 -15.19 76.27
N TYR A 243 -5.38 -16.32 75.94
CA TYR A 243 -5.39 -16.87 74.58
C TYR A 243 -6.13 -15.93 73.61
N LEU A 244 -7.36 -15.53 73.93
CA LEU A 244 -8.16 -14.58 73.14
C LEU A 244 -7.44 -13.25 72.87
N LYS A 245 -6.68 -12.71 73.83
CA LYS A 245 -5.89 -11.49 73.60
C LYS A 245 -4.78 -11.69 72.55
N LYS A 246 -4.06 -12.82 72.59
CA LYS A 246 -3.05 -13.15 71.56
C LYS A 246 -3.70 -13.37 70.20
N GLU A 247 -4.85 -14.04 70.16
CA GLU A 247 -5.61 -14.29 68.94
C GLU A 247 -6.10 -12.97 68.31
N VAL A 248 -6.65 -12.05 69.11
CA VAL A 248 -7.05 -10.71 68.64
C VAL A 248 -5.86 -9.90 68.12
N GLU A 249 -4.66 -10.01 68.72
CA GLU A 249 -3.45 -9.39 68.17
C GLU A 249 -3.00 -10.03 66.85
N TRP A 250 -3.09 -11.36 66.71
CA TRP A 250 -2.77 -12.06 65.47
C TRP A 250 -3.75 -11.70 64.36
N LEU A 251 -5.06 -11.73 64.62
CA LEU A 251 -6.13 -11.30 63.70
C LEU A 251 -5.97 -9.84 63.28
N ARG A 252 -5.57 -8.94 64.19
CA ARG A 252 -5.26 -7.53 63.84
C ARG A 252 -4.05 -7.41 62.91
N ARG A 253 -3.01 -8.24 63.09
CA ARG A 253 -1.84 -8.28 62.19
C ARG A 253 -2.21 -8.87 60.82
N GLN A 254 -3.00 -9.94 60.78
CA GLN A 254 -3.55 -10.53 59.56
C GLN A 254 -4.40 -9.53 58.77
N LEU A 255 -5.35 -8.85 59.44
CA LEU A 255 -6.20 -7.84 58.82
C LEU A 255 -5.37 -6.69 58.22
N LYS A 256 -4.34 -6.21 58.95
CA LYS A 256 -3.41 -5.18 58.44
C LYS A 256 -2.59 -5.68 57.23
N GLY A 257 -2.16 -6.93 57.24
CA GLY A 257 -1.50 -7.57 56.09
C GLY A 257 -2.40 -7.63 54.86
N MET A 258 -3.59 -8.23 54.99
CA MET A 258 -4.59 -8.31 53.92
C MET A 258 -5.02 -6.92 53.41
N GLN A 259 -5.11 -5.93 54.31
CA GLN A 259 -5.40 -4.55 53.94
C GLN A 259 -4.25 -3.96 53.11
N ASN A 260 -3.00 -4.12 53.52
CA ASN A 260 -1.84 -3.65 52.75
C ASN A 260 -1.78 -4.32 51.37
N ASP A 261 -1.91 -5.65 51.29
CA ASP A 261 -1.93 -6.40 50.02
C ASP A 261 -3.03 -5.91 49.07
N ARG A 262 -4.21 -5.57 49.61
CA ARG A 262 -5.31 -5.01 48.82
C ARG A 262 -4.95 -3.62 48.26
N HIS A 263 -4.31 -2.76 49.04
CA HIS A 263 -3.87 -1.44 48.55
C HIS A 263 -2.76 -1.58 47.52
N SER A 264 -1.79 -2.46 47.73
CA SER A 264 -0.73 -2.75 46.74
C SER A 264 -1.30 -3.25 45.41
N LYS A 265 -2.29 -4.17 45.45
CA LYS A 265 -2.99 -4.65 44.24
C LYS A 265 -3.78 -3.54 43.54
N ILE A 266 -4.50 -2.70 44.29
CA ILE A 266 -5.22 -1.54 43.73
C ILE A 266 -4.24 -0.57 43.05
N ASN A 267 -3.12 -0.24 43.70
CA ASN A 267 -2.10 0.64 43.12
C ASN A 267 -1.45 0.06 41.86
N LEU A 268 -1.23 -1.25 41.81
CA LEU A 268 -0.72 -1.94 40.62
C LEU A 268 -1.72 -1.83 39.45
N PHE A 269 -3.00 -2.16 39.68
CA PHE A 269 -4.03 -2.05 38.65
C PHE A 269 -4.22 -0.60 38.16
N LEU A 270 -4.14 0.41 39.04
CA LEU A 270 -4.18 1.82 38.64
C LEU A 270 -2.97 2.23 37.78
N SER A 271 -1.78 1.68 38.06
CA SER A 271 -0.58 1.92 37.26
C SER A 271 -0.65 1.24 35.89
N GLU A 272 -1.17 0.01 35.84
CA GLU A 272 -1.41 -0.77 34.62
C GLU A 272 -2.47 -0.08 33.74
N GLU A 273 -3.61 0.31 34.31
CA GLU A 273 -4.69 1.02 33.64
C GLU A 273 -4.25 2.42 33.14
N LYS A 274 -3.29 3.07 33.82
CA LYS A 274 -2.65 4.30 33.32
C LYS A 274 -1.75 4.03 32.12
N SER A 275 -0.91 3.00 32.18
CA SER A 275 -0.04 2.59 31.06
C SER A 275 -0.86 2.22 29.81
N LEU A 276 -1.92 1.43 29.98
CA LEU A 276 -2.79 1.02 28.88
C LEU A 276 -3.53 2.20 28.24
N ARG A 277 -3.94 3.23 29.00
CA ARG A 277 -4.49 4.47 28.43
C ARG A 277 -3.46 5.25 27.62
N GLU A 278 -2.23 5.38 28.13
CA GLU A 278 -1.16 6.11 27.44
C GLU A 278 -0.73 5.41 26.15
N GLU A 279 -0.66 4.07 26.16
CA GLU A 279 -0.39 3.26 24.99
C GLU A 279 -1.54 3.33 23.97
N ASN A 280 -2.79 3.16 24.41
CA ASN A 280 -3.96 3.29 23.54
C ASN A 280 -4.04 4.68 22.88
N ALA A 281 -3.76 5.76 23.61
CA ALA A 281 -3.70 7.11 23.05
C ALA A 281 -2.60 7.29 21.99
N ARG A 282 -1.43 6.66 22.18
CA ARG A 282 -0.36 6.64 21.16
C ARG A 282 -0.77 5.86 19.91
N LEU A 283 -1.38 4.68 20.09
CA LEU A 283 -1.86 3.85 18.98
C LEU A 283 -2.96 4.57 18.18
N HIS A 284 -3.89 5.27 18.84
CA HIS A 284 -4.89 6.11 18.17
C HIS A 284 -4.26 7.27 17.38
N HIS A 285 -3.22 7.92 17.90
CA HIS A 285 -2.50 8.98 17.16
C HIS A 285 -1.71 8.42 15.97
N GLN A 286 -1.04 7.27 16.13
CA GLN A 286 -0.30 6.61 15.05
C GLN A 286 -1.24 6.10 13.95
N LEU A 287 -2.41 5.56 14.32
CA LEU A 287 -3.47 5.19 13.38
C LEU A 287 -3.97 6.41 12.59
N LEU A 288 -4.17 7.57 13.26
CA LEU A 288 -4.61 8.80 12.60
C LEU A 288 -3.60 9.25 11.52
N LEU A 289 -2.30 9.27 11.84
CA LEU A 289 -1.24 9.63 10.90
C LEU A 289 -1.15 8.65 9.72
N GLU A 290 -1.34 7.36 9.96
CA GLU A 290 -1.34 6.34 8.91
C GLU A 290 -2.61 6.41 8.03
N THR A 291 -3.77 6.80 8.59
CA THR A 291 -4.96 7.12 7.78
C THR A 291 -4.77 8.39 6.96
N GLU A 292 -4.21 9.45 7.52
CA GLU A 292 -3.90 10.70 6.81
C GLU A 292 -2.90 10.45 5.67
N ARG A 293 -1.87 9.64 5.90
CA ARG A 293 -0.93 9.20 4.86
C ARG A 293 -1.62 8.45 3.72
N ARG A 294 -2.53 7.52 4.05
CA ARG A 294 -3.29 6.75 3.05
C ARG A 294 -4.25 7.63 2.26
N GLU A 295 -4.93 8.57 2.91
CA GLU A 295 -5.76 9.55 2.21
C GLU A 295 -4.94 10.49 1.32
N ALA A 296 -3.75 10.93 1.77
CA ALA A 296 -2.88 11.78 0.97
C ALA A 296 -2.39 11.07 -0.30
N LEU A 297 -1.97 9.80 -0.17
CA LEU A 297 -1.61 8.97 -1.33
C LEU A 297 -2.82 8.72 -2.25
N SER A 298 -4.00 8.45 -1.68
CA SER A 298 -5.25 8.29 -2.45
C SER A 298 -5.61 9.56 -3.24
N ARG A 299 -5.49 10.74 -2.62
CA ARG A 299 -5.68 12.04 -3.29
C ARG A 299 -4.68 12.24 -4.42
N GLN A 300 -3.39 12.00 -4.17
CA GLN A 300 -2.34 12.12 -5.20
C GLN A 300 -2.53 11.16 -6.37
N LEU A 301 -3.01 9.93 -6.13
CA LEU A 301 -3.40 9.00 -7.18
C LEU A 301 -4.60 9.53 -7.98
N SER A 302 -5.69 9.96 -7.34
CA SER A 302 -6.83 10.55 -8.06
C SER A 302 -6.51 11.84 -8.81
N GLU A 303 -5.61 12.67 -8.28
CA GLU A 303 -5.13 13.90 -8.94
C GLU A 303 -4.26 13.59 -10.17
N SER A 304 -3.43 12.54 -10.11
CA SER A 304 -2.59 12.12 -11.24
C SER A 304 -3.35 11.30 -12.28
N GLU A 305 -4.33 10.48 -11.87
CA GLU A 305 -5.29 9.82 -12.77
C GLU A 305 -6.11 10.87 -13.53
N SER A 306 -6.68 11.87 -12.85
CA SER A 306 -7.45 12.94 -13.50
C SER A 306 -6.59 13.82 -14.42
N SER A 307 -5.31 14.04 -14.08
CA SER A 307 -4.37 14.74 -14.97
C SER A 307 -4.03 13.90 -16.21
N LEU A 308 -3.89 12.58 -16.08
CA LEU A 308 -3.67 11.67 -17.21
C LEU A 308 -4.91 11.59 -18.12
N GLU A 309 -6.10 11.51 -17.53
CA GLU A 309 -7.37 11.44 -18.27
C GLU A 309 -7.61 12.71 -19.11
N MET A 310 -7.28 13.90 -18.60
CA MET A 310 -7.34 15.13 -19.41
C MET A 310 -6.25 15.21 -20.49
N ASP A 311 -5.06 14.66 -20.26
CA ASP A 311 -3.97 14.61 -21.25
C ASP A 311 -4.32 13.61 -22.38
N GLU A 312 -4.94 12.49 -22.03
CA GLU A 312 -5.43 11.47 -22.96
C GLU A 312 -6.68 11.95 -23.72
N GLU A 313 -7.64 12.62 -23.08
CA GLU A 313 -8.77 13.26 -23.78
C GLU A 313 -8.26 14.36 -24.73
N SER A 314 -7.26 15.15 -24.33
CA SER A 314 -6.63 16.16 -25.19
C SER A 314 -5.94 15.55 -26.41
N ARG A 315 -5.22 14.43 -26.24
CA ARG A 315 -4.64 13.66 -27.35
C ARG A 315 -5.73 13.06 -28.24
N HIS A 316 -6.78 12.48 -27.67
CA HIS A 316 -7.89 11.89 -28.40
C HIS A 316 -8.68 12.95 -29.19
N ILE A 317 -8.83 14.18 -28.68
CA ILE A 317 -9.41 15.31 -29.41
C ILE A 317 -8.51 15.73 -30.58
N LEU A 318 -7.19 15.80 -30.37
CA LEU A 318 -6.22 16.14 -31.43
C LEU A 318 -6.16 15.05 -32.52
N GLU A 319 -6.21 13.77 -32.13
CA GLU A 319 -6.22 12.65 -33.05
C GLU A 319 -7.56 12.51 -33.78
N SER A 320 -8.70 12.69 -33.10
CA SER A 320 -10.02 12.78 -33.73
C SER A 320 -10.06 13.91 -34.78
N SER A 321 -9.49 15.07 -34.45
CA SER A 321 -9.37 16.20 -35.38
C SER A 321 -8.48 15.85 -36.57
N SER A 322 -7.38 15.13 -36.33
CA SER A 322 -6.46 14.68 -37.38
C SER A 322 -7.09 13.66 -38.32
N GLN A 323 -7.79 12.64 -37.78
CA GLN A 323 -8.49 11.63 -38.58
C GLN A 323 -9.66 12.23 -39.39
N SER A 324 -10.32 13.28 -38.88
CA SER A 324 -11.37 14.00 -39.61
C SER A 324 -10.89 14.67 -40.91
N SER A 325 -9.58 14.83 -41.10
CA SER A 325 -9.00 15.39 -42.33
C SER A 325 -8.93 14.39 -43.49
N LEU A 326 -9.02 13.07 -43.23
CA LEU A 326 -8.88 12.03 -44.25
C LEU A 326 -10.21 11.47 -44.78
N THR A 327 -11.34 11.71 -44.10
CA THR A 327 -12.66 11.21 -44.51
C THR A 327 -13.67 12.36 -44.55
N GLY A 328 -13.86 12.94 -45.75
CA GLY A 328 -14.64 14.16 -45.99
C GLY A 328 -16.16 14.03 -45.86
N VAL A 329 -16.67 13.54 -44.73
CA VAL A 329 -18.10 13.46 -44.40
C VAL A 329 -18.38 14.31 -43.16
N SER A 330 -18.80 15.56 -43.39
CA SER A 330 -19.22 16.44 -42.29
C SER A 330 -20.56 15.98 -41.73
N LEU A 331 -20.58 15.51 -40.48
CA LEU A 331 -21.81 15.31 -39.71
C LEU A 331 -21.80 16.22 -38.48
N VAL A 332 -22.76 17.15 -38.43
CA VAL A 332 -22.84 18.19 -37.40
C VAL A 332 -23.22 17.58 -36.05
N ARG A 333 -22.40 17.82 -35.02
CA ARG A 333 -22.76 17.62 -33.60
C ARG A 333 -22.82 18.98 -32.90
N PRO A 334 -23.93 19.35 -32.22
CA PRO A 334 -24.03 20.61 -31.51
C PRO A 334 -23.16 20.64 -30.23
N ARG A 335 -22.80 21.85 -29.80
CA ARG A 335 -21.92 22.13 -28.64
C ARG A 335 -22.59 21.81 -27.29
N ALA A 336 -21.75 21.57 -26.29
CA ALA A 336 -22.14 21.47 -24.88
C ALA A 336 -22.55 22.83 -24.27
N ILE A 337 -23.36 22.79 -23.21
CA ILE A 337 -23.68 23.89 -22.29
C ILE A 337 -23.60 23.34 -20.86
N SER A 338 -23.35 24.21 -19.88
CA SER A 338 -22.79 23.89 -18.56
C SER A 338 -23.77 23.76 -17.38
N SER A 339 -23.25 23.12 -16.32
CA SER A 339 -23.62 23.29 -14.89
C SER A 339 -24.90 22.59 -14.36
N PRO A 340 -24.96 22.21 -13.06
CA PRO A 340 -25.99 21.30 -12.52
C PRO A 340 -27.00 21.98 -11.55
N VAL A 341 -27.64 21.17 -10.68
CA VAL A 341 -28.56 21.52 -9.55
C VAL A 341 -30.06 21.65 -9.93
N PRO A 342 -31.03 21.04 -9.21
CA PRO A 342 -31.03 19.73 -8.51
C PRO A 342 -32.34 18.93 -8.75
N TYR A 343 -32.31 17.66 -9.18
CA TYR A 343 -33.58 16.92 -9.37
C TYR A 343 -34.15 16.35 -8.07
N ALA A 344 -35.36 16.77 -7.71
CA ALA A 344 -36.10 16.27 -6.55
C ALA A 344 -36.75 14.90 -6.85
N MET A 345 -36.84 14.04 -5.84
CA MET A 345 -37.37 12.69 -5.97
C MET A 345 -38.88 12.70 -6.22
N VAL A 346 -39.34 12.21 -7.38
CA VAL A 346 -40.76 11.90 -7.65
C VAL A 346 -40.90 10.43 -8.01
N THR A 347 -41.86 9.77 -7.37
CA THR A 347 -42.03 8.31 -7.39
C THR A 347 -42.93 7.83 -8.51
N ALA A 348 -42.54 6.76 -9.21
CA ALA A 348 -43.44 5.93 -10.00
C ALA A 348 -43.05 4.44 -9.89
N ARG A 349 -44.05 3.60 -9.62
CA ARG A 349 -44.02 2.13 -9.66
C ARG A 349 -45.10 1.67 -10.68
N PRO A 350 -45.36 0.37 -10.89
CA PRO A 350 -44.45 -0.66 -11.38
C PRO A 350 -45.08 -1.47 -12.55
N ILE A 351 -44.30 -2.25 -13.31
CA ILE A 351 -44.84 -3.40 -14.07
C ILE A 351 -43.91 -4.62 -13.91
N SER A 352 -44.51 -5.79 -13.74
CA SER A 352 -43.90 -7.12 -13.86
C SER A 352 -45.00 -8.09 -14.32
N PRO A 353 -44.66 -9.19 -15.02
CA PRO A 353 -44.82 -10.48 -14.33
C PRO A 353 -43.84 -11.62 -14.73
N HIS A 354 -43.38 -12.36 -13.71
CA HIS A 354 -43.22 -13.83 -13.64
C HIS A 354 -42.61 -14.67 -14.80
N ALA A 355 -41.41 -15.20 -14.57
CA ALA A 355 -41.03 -16.64 -14.55
C ALA A 355 -39.48 -16.78 -14.40
N GLY A 356 -38.89 -17.77 -13.73
CA GLY A 356 -39.42 -18.85 -12.88
C GLY A 356 -38.28 -19.72 -12.29
N THR A 357 -38.57 -20.49 -11.23
CA THR A 357 -37.84 -21.69 -10.72
C THR A 357 -36.30 -21.73 -10.68
N GLY A 358 -35.71 -21.72 -9.47
CA GLY A 358 -34.32 -22.17 -9.24
C GLY A 358 -33.84 -21.96 -7.79
N PRO A 359 -33.48 -23.02 -7.02
CA PRO A 359 -33.07 -22.87 -5.63
C PRO A 359 -31.54 -22.99 -5.42
N THR A 360 -30.91 -21.97 -4.84
CA THR A 360 -29.57 -22.07 -4.23
C THR A 360 -29.54 -21.33 -2.89
N THR A 361 -28.89 -21.93 -1.89
CA THR A 361 -28.84 -21.42 -0.52
C THR A 361 -27.54 -20.66 -0.24
N GLY A 362 -27.63 -19.36 0.04
CA GLY A 362 -26.53 -18.51 0.52
C GLY A 362 -26.96 -17.70 1.75
N PRO A 363 -26.06 -17.41 2.72
CA PRO A 363 -26.46 -16.91 4.03
C PRO A 363 -26.76 -15.40 4.06
N LEU A 364 -27.61 -15.01 5.02
CA LEU A 364 -28.08 -13.64 5.23
C LEU A 364 -26.97 -12.74 5.80
N ALA A 365 -26.73 -11.60 5.17
CA ALA A 365 -25.91 -10.53 5.72
C ALA A 365 -26.69 -9.78 6.82
N PHE A 366 -26.08 -9.61 8.00
CA PHE A 366 -26.69 -8.95 9.15
C PHE A 366 -26.26 -7.48 9.20
N ALA A 367 -27.20 -6.54 9.10
CA ALA A 367 -26.93 -5.10 9.19
C ALA A 367 -26.93 -4.60 10.65
N PRO A 368 -26.02 -3.69 11.05
CA PRO A 368 -25.98 -3.15 12.41
C PRO A 368 -26.93 -1.93 12.58
N PRO A 369 -27.56 -1.76 13.76
CA PRO A 369 -28.31 -0.54 14.09
C PRO A 369 -27.40 0.55 14.71
N SER A 370 -27.60 1.80 14.30
CA SER A 370 -26.95 2.99 14.86
C SER A 370 -27.64 3.50 16.15
N PRO A 371 -26.94 4.24 17.04
CA PRO A 371 -27.42 4.49 18.40
C PRO A 371 -28.27 5.77 18.60
N LEU A 372 -29.25 5.66 19.50
CA LEU A 372 -29.78 6.74 20.35
C LEU A 372 -29.48 6.37 21.82
N GLY A 373 -29.57 7.23 22.83
CA GLY A 373 -29.91 8.65 22.91
C GLY A 373 -30.02 9.04 24.40
N LYS A 374 -29.61 10.25 24.79
CA LYS A 374 -29.32 10.61 26.21
C LYS A 374 -30.55 10.76 27.12
N SER A 375 -30.59 10.02 28.23
CA SER A 375 -31.19 10.40 29.53
C SER A 375 -30.82 9.37 30.62
N GLY A 376 -30.71 9.68 31.92
CA GLY A 376 -30.68 11.00 32.56
C GLY A 376 -31.15 10.95 34.02
N ALA A 377 -30.23 10.77 34.98
CA ALA A 377 -30.45 10.76 36.44
C ALA A 377 -31.38 9.63 36.97
N SER A 378 -31.42 9.23 38.24
CA SER A 378 -30.41 9.13 39.33
C SER A 378 -31.09 8.48 40.54
N THR A 379 -30.48 7.53 41.25
CA THR A 379 -30.65 7.31 42.72
C THR A 379 -29.71 6.21 43.24
N SER A 380 -29.20 6.44 44.44
CA SER A 380 -28.38 5.57 45.29
C SER A 380 -28.87 4.12 45.44
N GLN A 381 -27.94 3.17 45.52
CA GLN A 381 -27.71 2.45 46.79
C GLN A 381 -26.36 1.71 46.82
N THR A 382 -25.90 1.44 48.04
CA THR A 382 -24.63 0.75 48.35
C THR A 382 -24.81 -0.76 48.40
N ASN A 383 -23.78 -1.52 47.99
CA ASN A 383 -23.30 -2.65 48.80
C ASN A 383 -21.89 -3.11 48.39
N THR A 384 -21.23 -3.86 49.28
CA THR A 384 -19.79 -4.12 49.26
C THR A 384 -19.42 -5.59 49.10
N SER A 385 -18.16 -5.85 48.72
CA SER A 385 -17.47 -7.17 48.76
C SER A 385 -18.01 -8.22 47.77
N HIS A 386 -17.21 -9.15 47.23
CA HIS A 386 -16.05 -9.83 47.83
C HIS A 386 -14.79 -9.85 46.94
N ALA A 387 -13.65 -10.05 47.59
CA ALA A 387 -12.39 -10.46 46.96
C ALA A 387 -11.90 -11.75 47.65
N SER A 388 -11.13 -12.57 46.92
CA SER A 388 -10.41 -13.73 47.48
C SER A 388 -9.04 -13.89 46.83
N THR A 389 -8.05 -14.29 47.62
CA THR A 389 -6.61 -14.34 47.27
C THR A 389 -6.16 -15.78 46.99
N CYS A 390 -5.09 -15.94 46.19
CA CYS A 390 -4.36 -17.20 45.98
C CYS A 390 -2.83 -16.93 45.89
N SER A 391 -2.03 -17.99 45.85
CA SER A 391 -0.55 -17.98 45.91
C SER A 391 0.07 -18.80 44.76
N GLY A 392 1.35 -18.70 44.41
CA GLY A 392 2.43 -17.87 44.96
C GLY A 392 3.56 -18.70 45.59
N ALA A 393 4.79 -18.57 45.07
CA ALA A 393 6.02 -19.25 45.52
C ALA A 393 7.27 -18.43 45.15
N SER A 394 8.43 -18.74 45.74
CA SER A 394 9.70 -18.01 45.51
C SER A 394 10.93 -18.93 45.71
N MET A 395 12.15 -18.37 45.55
CA MET A 395 13.48 -19.00 45.33
C MET A 395 13.83 -19.12 43.83
N SER A 396 15.06 -18.84 43.37
CA SER A 396 16.26 -18.29 44.03
C SER A 396 17.16 -17.51 43.02
N ASN A 397 18.14 -16.75 43.53
CA ASN A 397 19.06 -15.93 42.72
C ASN A 397 20.02 -16.76 41.84
N SER A 398 20.38 -16.20 40.67
CA SER A 398 21.74 -16.25 40.12
C SER A 398 21.99 -15.06 39.18
N SER A 399 23.22 -14.57 39.14
CA SER A 399 23.58 -13.28 38.53
C SER A 399 24.37 -13.45 37.23
N ALA A 400 23.95 -12.79 36.14
CA ALA A 400 24.80 -12.48 34.99
C ALA A 400 24.28 -11.22 34.29
N ALA A 401 25.17 -10.39 33.77
CA ALA A 401 24.79 -9.14 33.09
C ALA A 401 24.79 -9.32 31.57
N TYR A 402 23.76 -8.81 30.89
CA TYR A 402 23.88 -8.29 29.53
C TYR A 402 22.88 -7.12 29.34
N ARG A 403 23.32 -6.09 28.63
CA ARG A 403 22.58 -4.84 28.39
C ARG A 403 22.37 -4.66 26.88
N PRO A 404 21.15 -4.80 26.34
CA PRO A 404 20.89 -4.41 24.96
C PRO A 404 20.92 -2.87 24.82
N ALA A 405 21.32 -2.38 23.65
CA ALA A 405 21.45 -0.95 23.35
C ALA A 405 20.29 -0.44 22.46
N ASN A 406 20.02 0.87 22.52
CA ASN A 406 19.04 1.53 21.64
C ASN A 406 19.55 1.58 20.18
N PRO A 407 18.75 1.16 19.18
CA PRO A 407 19.12 1.26 17.78
C PRO A 407 18.42 2.44 17.07
N SER A 408 18.80 3.70 17.36
CA SER A 408 18.22 4.87 16.68
C SER A 408 19.08 6.15 16.73
N GLN A 409 20.31 6.11 16.18
CA GLN A 409 21.00 7.32 15.69
C GLN A 409 21.54 7.09 14.29
N PHE A 410 21.08 7.93 13.35
CA PHE A 410 21.38 7.80 11.91
C PHE A 410 22.65 8.59 11.58
N ILE A 411 23.81 7.93 11.62
CA ILE A 411 25.10 8.55 11.30
C ILE A 411 25.26 8.63 9.78
N LYS A 412 25.32 9.86 9.25
CA LYS A 412 25.53 10.13 7.82
C LYS A 412 27.00 9.82 7.43
N PRO A 413 27.26 9.05 6.35
CA PRO A 413 28.62 8.76 5.93
C PRO A 413 29.34 9.99 5.36
N SER A 414 30.65 10.04 5.56
CA SER A 414 31.55 11.08 5.03
C SER A 414 31.75 10.92 3.51
N PRO A 415 31.90 12.03 2.75
CA PRO A 415 32.30 11.96 1.34
C PRO A 415 33.78 11.54 1.19
N PRO A 416 34.15 10.90 0.06
CA PRO A 416 35.55 10.57 -0.23
C PRO A 416 36.39 11.83 -0.54
N PRO A 417 37.72 11.78 -0.34
CA PRO A 417 38.60 12.92 -0.64
C PRO A 417 38.77 13.13 -2.15
N SER A 418 38.72 14.39 -2.58
CA SER A 418 39.02 14.80 -3.95
C SER A 418 40.48 14.52 -4.34
N PRO A 419 40.77 14.12 -5.60
CA PRO A 419 42.15 14.00 -6.06
C PRO A 419 42.80 15.38 -6.20
N SER A 420 43.89 15.61 -5.46
CA SER A 420 44.70 16.83 -5.55
C SER A 420 45.42 16.91 -6.90
N SER A 421 45.23 18.00 -7.63
CA SER A 421 45.94 18.28 -8.87
C SER A 421 47.30 18.93 -8.62
N ARG A 422 48.39 18.15 -8.69
CA ARG A 422 49.72 18.63 -9.08
C ARG A 422 50.67 17.50 -9.47
#